data_AF-A0AAJ5N9Z6-F1
#
_entry.id   AF-A0AAJ5N9Z6-F1
#
_cell.length_a   1.000
_cell.length_b   1.000
_cell.length_c   1.000
_cell.angle_alpha   90.00
_cell.angle_beta   90.00
_cell.angle_gamma   90.00
#
_symmetry.space_group_name_H-M   'P 1'
#
loop_
_entity.id
_entity.type
_entity.pdbx_description
1 polymer ?
#
loop_
_entity_poly.entity_id
_entity_poly.type
_entity_poly.pdbx_seq_one_letter_code
_entity_poly.pdbx_strand_id
1 'polypeptide(L)'
;MKMNRLNGLVVVLMILLAGCTGLREDELSTVQTPKRVELSSGGTKTLNYTPWYIHTFSISGPKGSGIGGGGPNVMPMRENGRPSGGGKESCCTSYPREWQADLRVTVRWLVDKKNEKTSGWYKAEEVRIPQYDGSRSGGVWAIFLPSDRVKLMVADGNANGQNSVAVRPADDDPDVEQGVPDKEWNYAYPKGVKRGLQ
;
A
#
# COMPACT_ATOMS: atom_id res chain seq x y z
N MET A 1 -68.67 -40.70 29.38
CA MET A 1 -67.72 -41.84 29.52
C MET A 1 -66.84 -41.84 28.30
N LYS A 2 -65.51 -41.79 28.49
CA LYS A 2 -64.47 -41.67 27.45
C LYS A 2 -64.12 -43.07 26.91
N MET A 3 -64.02 -43.26 25.60
CA MET A 3 -63.09 -44.20 24.93
C MET A 3 -63.17 -43.94 23.41
N ASN A 4 -62.19 -43.29 22.79
CA ASN A 4 -60.93 -43.82 22.23
C ASN A 4 -61.06 -44.41 20.82
N ARG A 5 -60.56 -43.61 19.87
CA ARG A 5 -59.82 -43.87 18.62
C ARG A 5 -59.75 -45.31 18.09
N LEU A 6 -60.05 -45.46 16.80
CA LEU A 6 -59.50 -46.50 15.93
C LEU A 6 -59.02 -45.90 14.61
N ASN A 7 -57.78 -46.26 14.25
CA ASN A 7 -57.11 -45.99 12.99
C ASN A 7 -57.78 -46.73 11.82
N GLY A 8 -57.67 -46.19 10.60
CA GLY A 8 -57.95 -46.94 9.39
C GLY A 8 -57.87 -46.10 8.13
N LEU A 9 -56.78 -46.28 7.38
CA LEU A 9 -56.44 -45.67 6.10
C LEU A 9 -57.55 -45.82 5.03
N VAL A 10 -57.59 -44.86 4.11
CA VAL A 10 -57.79 -44.98 2.63
C VAL A 10 -58.60 -43.76 2.16
N VAL A 11 -58.11 -43.09 1.11
CA VAL A 11 -58.85 -42.58 -0.07
C VAL A 11 -57.98 -41.48 -0.73
N VAL A 12 -57.22 -41.86 -1.76
CA VAL A 12 -57.45 -41.56 -3.20
C VAL A 12 -56.68 -40.31 -3.65
N LEU A 13 -55.62 -40.60 -4.41
CA LEU A 13 -54.97 -39.69 -5.35
C LEU A 13 -55.83 -39.61 -6.61
N MET A 14 -56.18 -38.41 -7.10
CA MET A 14 -56.25 -38.10 -8.54
C MET A 14 -56.61 -36.61 -8.84
N ILE A 15 -55.65 -35.95 -9.53
CA ILE A 15 -55.75 -35.03 -10.69
C ILE A 15 -56.43 -33.65 -10.53
N LEU A 16 -55.70 -32.55 -10.82
CA LEU A 16 -55.90 -31.69 -12.02
C LEU A 16 -54.98 -30.45 -12.05
N LEU A 17 -54.46 -30.22 -13.26
CA LEU A 17 -53.51 -29.19 -13.65
C LEU A 17 -54.10 -27.78 -13.51
N ALA A 18 -53.29 -26.85 -13.01
CA ALA A 18 -53.37 -25.44 -13.38
C ALA A 18 -51.94 -24.93 -13.57
N GLY A 19 -51.56 -24.68 -14.82
CA GLY A 19 -50.31 -24.02 -15.13
C GLY A 19 -50.39 -22.54 -14.77
N CYS A 20 -49.34 -22.03 -14.12
CA CYS A 20 -48.99 -20.62 -14.21
C CYS A 20 -47.48 -20.54 -14.49
N THR A 21 -47.19 -19.82 -15.56
CA THR A 21 -45.87 -19.44 -16.05
C THR A 21 -45.03 -18.78 -14.95
N GLY A 22 -44.03 -19.50 -14.44
CA GLY A 22 -42.93 -18.91 -13.71
C GLY A 22 -41.72 -18.88 -14.63
N LEU A 23 -41.49 -17.74 -15.28
CA LEU A 23 -40.23 -17.45 -15.94
C LEU A 23 -39.13 -17.63 -14.90
N ARG A 24 -38.31 -18.66 -15.09
CA ARG A 24 -37.06 -18.79 -14.35
C ARG A 24 -36.17 -17.68 -14.89
N GLU A 25 -36.09 -16.58 -14.14
CA GLU A 25 -35.08 -15.56 -14.34
C GLU A 25 -33.73 -16.27 -14.45
N ASP A 26 -33.09 -16.09 -15.60
CA ASP A 26 -31.67 -16.35 -15.75
C ASP A 26 -30.99 -15.61 -14.60
N GLU A 27 -30.53 -16.38 -13.62
CA GLU A 27 -29.60 -15.93 -12.59
C GLU A 27 -28.30 -15.58 -13.33
N LEU A 28 -28.28 -14.38 -13.88
CA LEU A 28 -27.10 -13.75 -14.42
C LEU A 28 -26.15 -13.60 -13.24
N SER A 29 -25.31 -14.61 -13.03
CA SER A 29 -24.15 -14.55 -12.16
C SER A 29 -23.39 -13.30 -12.58
N THR A 30 -23.60 -12.21 -11.85
CA THR A 30 -22.81 -11.00 -12.00
C THR A 30 -21.39 -11.41 -11.67
N VAL A 31 -20.57 -11.61 -12.70
CA VAL A 31 -19.14 -11.70 -12.56
C VAL A 31 -18.74 -10.36 -11.98
N GLN A 32 -18.62 -10.29 -10.65
CA GLN A 32 -18.08 -9.14 -9.95
C GLN A 32 -16.64 -9.01 -10.42
N THR A 33 -16.46 -8.23 -11.48
CA THR A 33 -15.14 -7.81 -11.92
C THR A 33 -14.50 -7.14 -10.71
N PRO A 34 -13.31 -7.57 -10.26
CA PRO A 34 -12.66 -6.98 -9.09
C PRO A 34 -12.69 -5.46 -9.24
N LYS A 35 -13.20 -4.74 -8.23
CA LYS A 35 -13.27 -3.28 -8.25
C LYS A 35 -11.87 -2.74 -8.55
N ARG A 36 -11.63 -2.31 -9.78
CA ARG A 36 -10.35 -1.73 -10.17
C ARG A 36 -10.22 -0.43 -9.38
N VAL A 37 -9.21 -0.34 -8.52
CA VAL A 37 -8.92 0.88 -7.77
C VAL A 37 -8.50 1.95 -8.78
N GLU A 38 -9.22 3.08 -8.82
CA GLU A 38 -8.83 4.21 -9.64
C GLU A 38 -7.52 4.80 -9.08
N LEU A 39 -6.54 5.03 -9.95
CA LEU A 39 -5.23 5.53 -9.54
C LEU A 39 -5.10 7.02 -9.86
N SER A 40 -4.54 7.75 -8.91
CA SER A 40 -3.95 9.07 -9.13
C SER A 40 -2.45 8.93 -9.34
N SER A 41 -1.87 9.93 -10.01
CA SER A 41 -0.42 10.04 -10.21
C SER A 41 0.07 11.32 -9.58
N GLY A 42 1.15 11.23 -8.80
CA GLY A 42 1.72 12.35 -8.08
C GLY A 42 3.24 12.36 -8.12
N GLY A 43 3.80 13.56 -8.01
CA GLY A 43 5.21 13.75 -7.78
C GLY A 43 5.66 13.10 -6.48
N THR A 44 6.83 12.47 -6.51
CA THR A 44 7.43 11.83 -5.33
C THR A 44 8.55 12.69 -4.79
N LYS A 45 8.42 13.05 -3.51
CA LYS A 45 9.40 13.82 -2.76
C LYS A 45 9.90 12.98 -1.60
N THR A 46 10.99 13.43 -0.99
CA THR A 46 11.58 12.72 0.15
C THR A 46 12.16 13.67 1.17
N LEU A 47 12.09 13.27 2.43
CA LEU A 47 12.86 13.84 3.54
C LEU A 47 13.77 12.76 4.11
N ASN A 48 15.00 13.13 4.41
CA ASN A 48 15.99 12.24 5.00
C ASN A 48 16.46 12.76 6.35
N TYR A 49 16.03 12.07 7.41
CA TYR A 49 16.49 12.27 8.79
C TYR A 49 17.60 11.29 9.18
N THR A 50 18.08 10.47 8.25
CA THR A 50 19.19 9.54 8.51
C THR A 50 20.54 10.23 8.34
N PRO A 51 21.61 9.77 8.99
CA PRO A 51 22.97 10.26 8.74
C PRO A 51 23.56 9.70 7.43
N TRP A 52 22.78 8.98 6.63
CA TRP A 52 23.26 8.27 5.45
C TRP A 52 22.69 8.85 4.18
N TYR A 53 23.46 8.75 3.10
CA TYR A 53 23.00 9.14 1.79
C TYR A 53 22.08 8.05 1.24
N ILE A 54 20.94 8.47 0.67
CA ILE A 54 20.02 7.57 0.00
C ILE A 54 20.14 7.85 -1.50
N HIS A 55 20.65 6.86 -2.21
CA HIS A 55 20.95 6.97 -3.63
C HIS A 55 19.68 6.98 -4.48
N THR A 56 18.70 6.15 -4.14
CA THR A 56 17.39 6.10 -4.78
C THR A 56 16.44 5.27 -3.92
N PHE A 57 15.15 5.33 -4.22
CA PHE A 57 14.16 4.43 -3.64
C PHE A 57 13.03 4.13 -4.62
N SER A 58 12.36 3.01 -4.39
CA SER A 58 11.19 2.56 -5.13
C SER A 58 10.03 2.24 -4.18
N ILE A 59 8.83 2.40 -4.70
CA ILE A 59 7.56 2.04 -4.06
C ILE A 59 6.89 1.02 -4.97
N SER A 60 6.39 -0.07 -4.41
CA SER A 60 5.67 -1.10 -5.16
C SER A 60 4.46 -1.57 -4.37
N GLY A 61 3.27 -1.45 -4.96
CA GLY A 61 2.06 -2.03 -4.41
C GLY A 61 1.86 -3.49 -4.82
N PRO A 62 0.68 -4.07 -4.50
CA PRO A 62 0.35 -5.44 -4.87
C PRO A 62 0.51 -5.71 -6.36
N LYS A 63 0.93 -6.93 -6.72
CA LYS A 63 1.16 -7.31 -8.12
C LYS A 63 -0.09 -7.06 -8.97
N GLY A 64 0.08 -6.37 -10.10
CA GLY A 64 -1.01 -6.04 -11.02
C GLY A 64 -1.87 -4.84 -10.62
N SER A 65 -1.64 -4.23 -9.45
CA SER A 65 -2.39 -3.03 -9.01
C SER A 65 -2.03 -1.77 -9.80
N GLY A 66 -0.83 -1.70 -10.40
CA GLY A 66 -0.30 -0.49 -11.00
C GLY A 66 0.16 0.57 -9.98
N ILE A 67 0.04 0.30 -8.68
CA ILE A 67 0.52 1.18 -7.61
C ILE A 67 2.05 1.04 -7.52
N GLY A 68 2.74 2.18 -7.52
CA GLY A 68 4.19 2.19 -7.40
C GLY A 68 4.82 3.43 -8.01
N GLY A 69 6.14 3.52 -7.86
CA GLY A 69 6.95 4.62 -8.33
C GLY A 69 8.31 4.63 -7.64
N GLY A 70 8.86 5.82 -7.44
CA GLY A 70 10.16 5.99 -6.82
C GLY A 70 10.54 7.45 -6.72
N GLY A 71 11.66 7.71 -6.06
CA GLY A 71 12.08 9.09 -5.81
C GLY A 71 13.57 9.34 -6.02
N PRO A 72 13.94 10.63 -5.92
CA PRO A 72 15.29 11.07 -6.20
C PRO A 72 16.25 10.65 -5.10
N ASN A 73 17.53 10.84 -5.36
CA ASN A 73 18.53 10.78 -4.31
C ASN A 73 18.34 11.89 -3.27
N VAL A 74 18.77 11.64 -2.04
CA VAL A 74 18.69 12.62 -0.95
C VAL A 74 19.90 12.53 -0.02
N MET A 75 20.47 13.71 0.25
CA MET A 75 21.62 13.88 1.14
C MET A 75 21.30 13.45 2.58
N PRO A 76 22.31 13.13 3.41
CA PRO A 76 22.12 12.94 4.83
C PRO A 76 21.44 14.11 5.52
N MET A 77 20.86 13.85 6.69
CA MET A 77 20.38 14.85 7.63
C MET A 77 21.48 15.88 7.92
N ARG A 78 21.07 17.15 8.05
CA ARG A 78 21.99 18.25 8.36
C ARG A 78 22.47 18.14 9.81
N GLU A 79 23.63 18.72 10.09
CA GLU A 79 24.24 18.71 11.44
C GLU A 79 23.32 19.29 12.52
N ASN A 80 22.46 20.23 12.17
CA ASN A 80 21.48 20.83 13.08
C ASN A 80 20.21 19.98 13.30
N GLY A 81 20.20 18.71 12.88
CA GLY A 81 19.08 17.78 13.05
C GLY A 81 17.90 18.00 12.09
N ARG A 82 17.98 18.96 11.16
CA ARG A 82 16.95 19.16 10.14
C ARG A 82 17.12 18.16 9.00
N PRO A 83 16.01 17.68 8.39
CA PRO A 83 16.11 16.75 7.29
C PRO A 83 16.73 17.43 6.06
N SER A 84 17.35 16.63 5.22
CA SER A 84 17.61 17.00 3.84
C SER A 84 16.44 16.57 2.94
N GLY A 85 16.32 17.15 1.75
CA GLY A 85 15.27 16.82 0.79
C GLY A 85 14.16 17.87 0.70
N GLY A 86 12.99 17.47 0.18
CA GLY A 86 11.80 18.31 -0.02
C GLY A 86 11.83 19.24 -1.24
N GLY A 87 13.02 19.64 -1.72
CA GLY A 87 13.16 20.55 -2.87
C GLY A 87 13.16 19.88 -4.25
N LYS A 88 13.52 18.59 -4.33
CA LYS A 88 13.52 17.80 -5.57
C LYS A 88 12.34 16.84 -5.60
N GLU A 89 11.84 16.60 -6.80
CA GLU A 89 10.73 15.68 -7.07
C GLU A 89 11.12 14.74 -8.20
N SER A 90 10.70 13.48 -8.10
CA SER A 90 10.67 12.56 -9.23
C SER A 90 9.23 12.27 -9.60
N CYS A 91 8.93 12.37 -10.89
CA CYS A 91 7.67 11.87 -11.43
C CYS A 91 7.81 10.36 -11.69
N CYS A 92 6.78 9.53 -11.59
CA CYS A 92 5.39 9.78 -11.19
C CYS A 92 4.95 8.56 -10.36
N THR A 93 4.62 8.73 -9.09
CA THR A 93 4.12 7.62 -8.26
C THR A 93 2.62 7.50 -8.43
N SER A 94 2.19 6.29 -8.79
CA SER A 94 0.79 5.91 -8.87
C SER A 94 0.32 5.40 -7.51
N TYR A 95 -0.78 5.94 -7.02
CA TYR A 95 -1.41 5.58 -5.74
C TYR A 95 -2.94 5.64 -5.89
N PRO A 96 -3.72 4.97 -5.01
CA PRO A 96 -5.18 5.04 -5.10
C PRO A 96 -5.70 6.48 -5.04
N ARG A 97 -6.65 6.85 -5.90
CA ARG A 97 -7.35 8.14 -5.79
C ARG A 97 -8.09 8.22 -4.45
N GLU A 98 -8.86 7.17 -4.15
CA GLU A 98 -9.54 6.99 -2.86
C GLU A 98 -8.64 6.18 -1.92
N TRP A 99 -8.42 6.67 -0.71
CA TRP A 99 -7.60 5.95 0.29
C TRP A 99 -8.13 4.54 0.55
N GLN A 100 -7.19 3.59 0.72
CA GLN A 100 -7.48 2.16 0.92
C GLN A 100 -6.84 1.71 2.24
N ALA A 101 -7.66 1.38 3.24
CA ALA A 101 -7.18 1.01 4.59
C ALA A 101 -6.30 -0.25 4.59
N ASP A 102 -6.62 -1.21 3.72
CA ASP A 102 -5.92 -2.50 3.63
C ASP A 102 -4.77 -2.47 2.63
N LEU A 103 -4.48 -1.33 2.00
CA LEU A 103 -3.34 -1.23 1.10
C LEU A 103 -2.04 -1.38 1.91
N ARG A 104 -1.19 -2.26 1.41
CA ARG A 104 0.16 -2.50 1.91
C ARG A 104 1.12 -2.39 0.73
N VAL A 105 2.20 -1.64 0.91
CA VAL A 105 3.21 -1.45 -0.12
C VAL A 105 4.58 -1.85 0.39
N THR A 106 5.50 -2.10 -0.54
CA THR A 106 6.92 -2.26 -0.25
C THR A 106 7.66 -0.99 -0.62
N VAL A 107 8.46 -0.47 0.31
CA VAL A 107 9.42 0.60 0.03
C VAL A 107 10.81 0.00 0.03
N ARG A 108 11.58 0.19 -1.04
CA ARG A 108 12.98 -0.21 -1.13
C ARG A 108 13.86 1.00 -1.32
N TRP A 109 15.00 1.06 -0.66
CA TRP A 109 15.94 2.16 -0.84
C TRP A 109 17.38 1.68 -0.82
N LEU A 110 18.20 2.30 -1.65
CA LEU A 110 19.64 2.07 -1.71
C LEU A 110 20.34 3.10 -0.83
N VAL A 111 20.98 2.64 0.24
CA VAL A 111 21.64 3.50 1.23
C VAL A 111 23.15 3.28 1.24
N ASP A 112 23.89 4.38 1.27
CA ASP A 112 25.35 4.41 1.42
C ASP A 112 25.69 4.72 2.88
N LYS A 113 25.98 3.66 3.64
CA LYS A 113 26.43 3.73 5.03
C LYS A 113 27.96 3.72 5.12
N LYS A 114 28.50 3.95 6.32
CA LYS A 114 29.95 3.99 6.58
C LYS A 114 30.71 2.69 6.22
N ASN A 115 30.03 1.55 6.18
CA ASN A 115 30.62 0.24 5.90
C ASN A 115 29.86 -0.47 4.78
N GLU A 116 30.57 -1.01 3.79
CA GLU A 116 30.01 -1.80 2.68
C GLU A 116 29.10 -2.95 3.13
N LYS A 117 29.38 -3.59 4.28
CA LYS A 117 28.54 -4.65 4.85
C LYS A 117 27.15 -4.16 5.27
N THR A 118 27.02 -2.85 5.52
CA THR A 118 25.79 -2.21 5.99
C THR A 118 25.16 -1.33 4.93
N SER A 119 25.91 -0.98 3.88
CA SER A 119 25.41 -0.32 2.67
C SER A 119 24.67 -1.29 1.78
N GLY A 120 23.82 -0.76 0.89
CA GLY A 120 23.06 -1.56 -0.06
C GLY A 120 21.56 -1.29 0.03
N TRP A 121 20.80 -2.17 -0.59
CA TRP A 121 19.35 -2.13 -0.59
C TRP A 121 18.78 -2.56 0.76
N TYR A 122 17.83 -1.77 1.24
CA TYR A 122 16.95 -2.10 2.35
C TYR A 122 15.51 -2.12 1.83
N LYS A 123 14.66 -2.89 2.50
CA LYS A 123 13.23 -2.94 2.24
C LYS A 123 12.43 -2.86 3.52
N ALA A 124 11.35 -2.11 3.49
CA ALA A 124 10.25 -2.20 4.44
C ALA A 124 9.05 -2.79 3.69
N GLU A 125 8.52 -3.88 4.20
CA GLU A 125 7.29 -4.51 3.71
C GLU A 125 6.12 -4.05 4.59
N GLU A 126 4.89 -4.31 4.15
CA GLU A 126 3.67 -3.96 4.88
C GLU A 126 3.49 -2.46 5.20
N VAL A 127 4.17 -1.58 4.44
CA VAL A 127 4.09 -0.13 4.65
C VAL A 127 2.68 0.37 4.39
N ARG A 128 2.11 1.00 5.41
CA ARG A 128 0.81 1.68 5.34
C ARG A 128 0.99 3.10 4.83
N ILE A 129 -0.06 3.60 4.19
CA ILE A 129 -0.20 5.01 3.85
C ILE A 129 -1.30 5.55 4.76
N PRO A 130 -1.03 6.53 5.64
CA PRO A 130 -2.05 7.12 6.49
C PRO A 130 -3.20 7.68 5.65
N GLN A 131 -4.41 7.71 6.21
CA GLN A 131 -5.60 8.17 5.50
C GLN A 131 -5.42 9.58 4.95
N TYR A 132 -5.71 9.76 3.65
CA TYR A 132 -5.68 11.04 2.95
C TYR A 132 -7.02 11.32 2.25
N ASP A 133 -7.36 12.61 2.11
CA ASP A 133 -8.64 13.09 1.56
C ASP A 133 -8.78 12.86 0.03
N GLY A 134 -7.69 12.59 -0.69
CA GLY A 134 -7.69 12.27 -2.13
C GLY A 134 -8.06 13.45 -3.06
N SER A 135 -8.73 14.47 -2.53
CA SER A 135 -9.09 15.73 -3.19
C SER A 135 -7.91 16.72 -3.25
N ARG A 136 -6.93 16.56 -2.35
CA ARG A 136 -5.72 17.37 -2.23
C ARG A 136 -4.49 16.46 -2.18
N SER A 137 -3.48 16.77 -2.99
CA SER A 137 -2.20 16.08 -2.94
C SER A 137 -1.05 17.07 -3.15
N GLY A 138 -0.22 17.19 -2.12
CA GLY A 138 1.11 17.80 -2.15
C GLY A 138 2.20 16.79 -2.54
N GLY A 139 1.81 15.68 -3.20
CA GLY A 139 2.71 14.60 -3.63
C GLY A 139 2.79 13.44 -2.65
N VAL A 140 3.47 12.37 -3.11
CA VAL A 140 3.82 11.20 -2.30
C VAL A 140 5.17 11.47 -1.64
N TRP A 141 5.27 11.20 -0.34
CA TRP A 141 6.46 11.49 0.46
C TRP A 141 6.99 10.22 1.12
N ALA A 142 8.23 9.85 0.78
CA ALA A 142 9.00 8.88 1.57
C ALA A 142 9.88 9.64 2.56
N ILE A 143 9.63 9.44 3.85
CA ILE A 143 10.38 10.05 4.95
C ILE A 143 11.25 8.97 5.59
N PHE A 144 12.55 9.05 5.36
CA PHE A 144 13.52 8.12 5.93
C PHE A 144 13.97 8.61 7.31
N LEU A 145 13.93 7.69 8.28
CA LEU A 145 14.14 7.95 9.70
C LEU A 145 15.34 7.15 10.21
N PRO A 146 16.02 7.61 11.28
CA PRO A 146 17.09 6.86 11.91
C PRO A 146 16.69 5.42 12.24
N SER A 147 17.70 4.55 12.27
CA SER A 147 17.53 3.10 12.50
C SER A 147 16.79 2.38 11.38
N ASP A 148 17.01 2.80 10.13
CA ASP A 148 16.48 2.15 8.92
C ASP A 148 14.96 2.11 8.85
N ARG A 149 14.30 3.15 9.35
CA ARG A 149 12.83 3.25 9.35
C ARG A 149 12.34 4.17 8.25
N VAL A 150 11.10 3.97 7.81
CA VAL A 150 10.48 4.80 6.78
C VAL A 150 9.00 5.03 7.06
N LYS A 151 8.53 6.25 6.80
CA LYS A 151 7.11 6.57 6.65
C LYS A 151 6.81 6.90 5.20
N LEU A 152 5.73 6.35 4.66
CA LEU A 152 5.20 6.72 3.35
C LEU A 152 3.85 7.40 3.53
N MET A 153 3.68 8.59 2.96
CA MET A 153 2.42 9.32 3.07
C MET A 153 2.08 10.08 1.80
N VAL A 154 0.80 10.39 1.62
CA VAL A 154 0.35 11.41 0.67
C VAL A 154 0.15 12.69 1.46
N ALA A 155 0.89 13.75 1.12
CA ALA A 155 0.71 15.03 1.79
C ALA A 155 -0.62 15.64 1.36
N ASP A 156 -1.53 15.94 2.28
CA ASP A 156 -2.87 16.47 1.97
C ASP A 156 -3.17 17.79 2.69
N GLY A 157 -2.17 18.36 3.37
CA GLY A 157 -2.34 19.57 4.18
C GLY A 157 -2.86 19.30 5.59
N ASN A 158 -2.87 18.02 6.01
CA ASN A 158 -3.04 17.51 7.38
C ASN A 158 -4.49 17.18 7.81
N ALA A 159 -5.16 16.25 7.13
CA ALA A 159 -6.55 15.87 7.45
C ALA A 159 -6.75 15.16 8.82
N ASN A 160 -5.75 14.43 9.33
CA ASN A 160 -5.85 13.64 10.57
C ASN A 160 -4.59 13.74 11.49
N GLY A 161 -3.74 14.75 11.30
CA GLY A 161 -2.50 14.91 12.10
C GLY A 161 -1.27 14.14 11.57
N GLN A 162 -1.42 13.29 10.57
CA GLN A 162 -0.39 12.31 10.18
C GLN A 162 0.30 12.57 8.83
N ASN A 163 -0.21 13.52 8.04
CA ASN A 163 0.20 13.78 6.64
C ASN A 163 0.88 15.15 6.45
N SER A 164 1.59 15.65 7.47
CA SER A 164 2.31 16.92 7.41
C SER A 164 3.80 16.72 7.23
N VAL A 165 4.39 17.40 6.25
CA VAL A 165 5.85 17.44 6.03
C VAL A 165 6.56 18.47 6.92
N ALA A 166 5.80 19.31 7.62
CA ALA A 166 6.36 20.33 8.50
C ALA A 166 6.81 19.75 9.85
N VAL A 167 6.32 18.56 10.21
CA VAL A 167 6.61 17.90 11.49
C VAL A 167 7.31 16.58 11.19
N ARG A 168 8.44 16.33 11.86
CA ARG A 168 9.11 15.02 11.78
C ARG A 168 8.17 13.95 12.37
N PRO A 169 7.96 12.81 11.71
CA PRO A 169 7.27 11.67 12.31
C PRO A 169 7.85 11.31 13.68
N ALA A 170 7.00 10.98 14.64
CA ALA A 170 7.43 10.53 15.94
C ALA A 170 8.11 9.15 15.84
N ASP A 171 8.95 8.81 16.81
CA ASP A 171 9.63 7.50 16.78
C ASP A 171 8.67 6.32 17.02
N ASP A 172 7.52 6.58 17.64
CA ASP A 172 6.41 5.67 17.92
C ASP A 172 5.20 5.87 16.98
N ASP A 173 5.37 6.62 15.89
CA ASP A 173 4.34 6.82 14.87
C ASP A 173 3.93 5.45 14.27
N PRO A 174 2.63 5.09 14.31
CA PRO A 174 2.18 3.76 13.92
C PRO A 174 2.32 3.47 12.42
N ASP A 175 2.51 4.49 11.59
CA ASP A 175 2.71 4.34 10.14
C ASP A 175 4.20 4.40 9.75
N VAL A 176 5.10 4.35 10.74
CA VAL A 176 6.54 4.16 10.53
C VAL A 176 6.86 2.67 10.53
N GLU A 177 7.41 2.19 9.42
CA GLU A 177 7.82 0.80 9.28
C GLU A 177 9.34 0.62 9.36
N GLN A 178 9.73 -0.56 9.84
CA GLN A 178 11.13 -0.97 9.96
C GLN A 178 11.64 -1.55 8.64
N GLY A 179 12.76 -1.03 8.17
CA GLY A 179 13.54 -1.58 7.08
C GLY A 179 14.49 -2.66 7.53
N VAL A 180 14.70 -3.64 6.64
CA VAL A 180 15.72 -4.69 6.78
C VAL A 180 16.55 -4.79 5.51
N PRO A 181 17.80 -5.29 5.57
CA PRO A 181 18.60 -5.52 4.37
C PRO A 181 17.86 -6.40 3.35
N ASP A 182 17.75 -5.92 2.12
CA ASP A 182 17.08 -6.62 1.02
C ASP A 182 18.06 -7.56 0.32
N LYS A 183 18.08 -8.83 0.73
CA LYS A 183 18.98 -9.84 0.12
C LYS A 183 18.73 -10.01 -1.39
N GLU A 184 17.48 -9.91 -1.83
CA GLU A 184 17.10 -10.08 -3.23
C GLU A 184 17.69 -8.96 -4.08
N TRP A 185 17.47 -7.71 -3.69
CA TRP A 185 17.94 -6.55 -4.46
C TRP A 185 19.43 -6.31 -4.28
N ASN A 186 20.02 -6.64 -3.14
CA ASN A 186 21.47 -6.64 -2.99
C ASN A 186 22.16 -7.67 -3.90
N TYR A 187 21.51 -8.79 -4.19
CA TYR A 187 22.02 -9.75 -5.16
C TYR A 187 21.77 -9.31 -6.62
N ALA A 188 20.54 -8.90 -6.94
CA ALA A 188 20.12 -8.62 -8.31
C ALA A 188 20.57 -7.25 -8.83
N TYR A 189 20.69 -6.25 -7.95
CA TYR A 189 21.01 -4.87 -8.27
C TYR A 189 22.10 -4.30 -7.34
N PRO A 190 23.29 -4.93 -7.25
CA PRO A 190 24.37 -4.43 -6.42
C PRO A 190 24.71 -2.99 -6.80
N LYS A 191 24.75 -2.09 -5.80
CA LYS A 191 24.96 -0.63 -5.99
C LYS A 191 23.96 0.01 -6.96
N GLY A 192 22.77 -0.57 -7.12
CA GLY A 192 21.71 -0.06 -8.00
C GLY A 192 21.84 -0.45 -9.47
N VAL A 193 22.86 -1.22 -9.85
CA VAL A 193 23.07 -1.66 -11.24
C VAL A 193 22.72 -3.15 -11.34
N LYS A 194 21.93 -3.52 -12.36
CA LYS A 194 21.56 -4.92 -12.58
C LYS A 194 22.82 -5.78 -12.72
N ARG A 195 22.88 -6.86 -11.94
CA ARG A 195 23.97 -7.82 -11.98
C ARG A 195 24.15 -8.38 -13.39
N GLY A 196 25.41 -8.45 -13.84
CA GLY A 196 25.76 -8.88 -15.19
C GLY A 196 25.73 -7.76 -16.24
N LEU A 197 25.40 -6.52 -15.86
CA LEU A 197 25.55 -5.31 -16.68
C LEU A 197 26.61 -4.33 -16.12
N GLN A 198 27.44 -4.80 -15.19
CA GLN A 198 28.57 -4.05 -14.62
C GLN A 198 29.85 -4.32 -15.39
#